data_AF-A0A370F701-F1
#
_entry.id   AF-A0A370F701-F1
#
_cell.length_a   1.000
_cell.length_b   1.000
_cell.length_c   1.000
_cell.angle_alpha   90.00
_cell.angle_beta   90.00
_cell.angle_gamma   90.00
#
_symmetry.space_group_name_H-M   'P 1'
#
loop_
_entity.id
_entity.type
_entity.pdbx_description
1 polymer ?
#
loop_
_entity_poly.entity_id
_entity_poly.type
_entity_poly.pdbx_seq_one_letter_code
_entity_poly.pdbx_strand_id
1 'polypeptide(L)' 'MNKEIRRRTDVVGIFPDRAALIRLVGAVLAEQHDEWIEGRRYLGLDVLAHARGDKPADTTEPTEEVTPALTA' A
#
# COMPACT_ATOMS: atom_id res chain seq x y z
N MET A 1 3.80 10.93 7.20
CA MET A 1 2.78 12.00 7.28
C MET A 1 3.35 13.42 7.17
N ASN A 2 4.02 13.98 8.18
CA ASN A 2 4.35 15.43 8.20
C ASN A 2 5.29 15.88 7.05
N LYS A 3 6.22 15.03 6.63
CA LYS A 3 7.09 15.28 5.46
C LYS A 3 6.30 15.36 4.15
N GLU A 4 5.27 14.54 4.00
CA GLU A 4 4.41 14.50 2.80
C GLU A 4 3.58 15.77 2.67
N ILE A 5 2.94 16.16 3.78
CA ILE A 5 2.17 17.39 3.87
C ILE A 5 3.06 18.58 3.49
N ARG A 6 4.26 18.67 4.09
CA ARG A 6 5.20 19.76 3.81
C ARG A 6 5.60 19.82 2.34
N ARG A 7 6.00 18.68 1.75
CA ARG A 7 6.40 18.63 0.33
C ARG A 7 5.28 19.13 -0.60
N ARG A 8 4.03 18.70 -0.37
CA ARG A 8 2.91 19.09 -1.25
C ARG A 8 2.44 20.52 -1.02
N THR A 9 2.51 21.03 0.20
CA THR A 9 2.26 22.45 0.46
C THR A 9 3.34 23.34 -0.13
N ASP A 10 4.60 22.89 -0.16
CA ASP A 10 5.72 23.64 -0.73
C ASP A 10 5.56 23.84 -2.27
N VAL A 11 4.96 22.87 -2.97
CA VAL A 11 4.67 22.98 -4.42
C VAL A 11 3.61 24.05 -4.72
N VAL A 12 2.61 24.18 -3.86
CA VAL A 12 1.52 25.16 -4.04
C VAL A 12 1.97 26.57 -3.63
N GLY A 13 2.83 26.68 -2.62
CA GLY A 13 3.40 27.94 -2.14
C GLY A 13 2.41 28.81 -1.35
N ILE A 14 1.35 29.31 -2.00
CA ILE A 14 0.34 30.19 -1.39
C ILE A 14 -1.06 29.64 -1.65
N PHE A 15 -1.92 29.67 -0.62
CA PHE A 15 -3.31 29.23 -0.72
C PHE A 15 -4.27 30.43 -0.74
N PRO A 16 -5.34 30.37 -1.55
CA PRO A 16 -6.32 31.45 -1.65
C PRO A 16 -7.20 31.58 -0.39
N ASP A 17 -7.41 30.47 0.34
CA ASP A 17 -8.20 30.42 1.56
C ASP A 17 -7.87 29.16 2.39
N ARG A 18 -8.42 29.09 3.62
CA ARG A 18 -8.21 27.96 4.52
C ARG A 18 -8.83 26.66 4.01
N ALA A 19 -9.96 26.72 3.31
CA ALA A 19 -10.61 25.53 2.76
C ALA A 19 -9.78 24.89 1.64
N ALA A 20 -9.07 25.67 0.83
CA ALA A 20 -8.11 25.14 -0.15
C ALA A 20 -6.98 24.33 0.52
N LEU A 21 -6.41 24.84 1.62
CA LEU A 21 -5.41 24.12 2.39
C LEU A 21 -5.98 22.81 3.00
N ILE A 22 -7.16 22.88 3.61
CA ILE A 22 -7.82 21.71 4.21
C ILE A 22 -8.09 20.64 3.15
N ARG A 23 -8.53 21.03 1.94
CA ARG A 23 -8.76 20.09 0.83
C ARG A 23 -7.49 19.37 0.42
N LEU A 24 -6.36 20.09 0.31
CA LEU A 24 -5.08 19.45 -0.01
C LEU A 24 -4.68 18.45 1.07
N VAL A 25 -4.66 18.88 2.34
CA VAL A 25 -4.28 18.00 3.45
C VAL A 25 -5.24 16.81 3.56
N GLY A 26 -6.53 17.03 3.35
CA GLY A 26 -7.55 15.98 3.31
C GLY A 26 -7.29 14.95 2.21
N ALA A 27 -6.92 15.38 1.01
CA ALA A 27 -6.54 14.49 -0.08
C ALA A 27 -5.30 13.64 0.27
N VAL A 28 -4.27 14.25 0.86
CA VAL A 28 -3.09 13.52 1.34
C VAL A 28 -3.44 12.46 2.37
N LEU A 29 -4.33 12.79 3.31
CA LEU A 29 -4.79 11.84 4.32
C LEU A 29 -5.60 10.69 3.70
N ALA A 30 -6.44 10.97 2.70
CA ALA A 30 -7.19 9.95 1.98
C ALA A 30 -6.24 8.98 1.27
N GLU A 31 -5.24 9.48 0.52
CA GLU A 31 -4.26 8.65 -0.16
C GLU A 31 -3.48 7.74 0.81
N GLN A 32 -3.03 8.29 1.95
CA GLN A 32 -2.33 7.49 2.97
C GLN A 32 -3.25 6.46 3.62
N HIS A 33 -4.53 6.78 3.78
CA HIS A 33 -5.51 5.83 4.29
C HIS A 33 -5.74 4.69 3.30
N ASP A 34 -5.83 5.00 2.00
CA ASP A 34 -6.00 4.02 0.93
C ASP A 34 -4.76 3.08 0.85
N GLU A 35 -3.55 3.63 0.89
CA GLU A 35 -2.30 2.85 0.96
C GLU A 35 -2.27 1.91 2.18
N TRP A 36 -2.73 2.39 3.34
CA TRP A 36 -2.79 1.59 4.56
C TRP A 36 -3.84 0.46 4.48
N ILE A 37 -4.99 0.72 3.85
CA ILE A 37 -6.00 -0.31 3.59
C ILE A 37 -5.45 -1.36 2.62
N GLU A 38 -4.78 -0.94 1.55
CA GLU A 38 -4.21 -1.84 0.55
C GLU A 38 -3.10 -2.72 1.14
N GLY A 39 -2.19 -2.15 1.93
CA GLY A 39 -1.12 -2.87 2.61
C GLY A 39 -1.61 -3.92 3.63
N ARG A 40 -2.85 -3.82 4.10
CA ARG A 40 -3.48 -4.80 5.01
C ARG A 40 -4.42 -5.77 4.31
N ARG A 41 -4.79 -5.50 3.05
CA ARG A 41 -5.65 -6.37 2.24
C ARG A 41 -4.91 -7.62 1.76
N TYR A 42 -3.58 -7.56 1.74
CA TYR A 42 -2.73 -8.72 1.50
C TYR A 42 -2.12 -9.15 2.83
N LEU A 43 -2.76 -10.12 3.50
CA LEU A 43 -2.02 -10.96 4.43
C LEU A 43 -1.01 -11.73 3.57
N GLY A 44 0.19 -11.17 3.39
CA GLY A 44 1.19 -11.74 2.52
C GLY A 44 1.49 -13.19 2.93
N LEU A 45 1.76 -14.05 1.95
CA LEU A 45 2.13 -15.46 2.20
C LEU A 45 3.25 -15.59 3.24
N ASP A 46 4.15 -14.60 3.30
CA ASP A 46 5.20 -14.51 4.30
C ASP A 46 4.66 -14.27 5.72
N VAL A 47 3.71 -13.34 5.88
CA VAL A 47 3.00 -13.09 7.14
C VAL A 47 2.17 -14.32 7.54
N LEU A 48 1.54 -14.99 6.58
CA LEU A 48 0.82 -16.24 6.79
C LEU A 48 1.75 -17.37 7.23
N ALA A 49 2.92 -17.51 6.62
CA ALA A 49 3.92 -18.52 6.97
C ALA A 49 4.47 -18.29 8.38
N HIS A 50 4.78 -17.03 8.72
CA HIS A 50 5.24 -16.64 10.06
C HIS A 50 4.14 -16.83 11.12
N ALA A 51 2.88 -16.51 10.80
CA ALA A 51 1.75 -16.69 11.71
C ALA A 51 1.37 -18.16 11.91
N ARG A 52 1.66 -19.04 10.94
CA ARG A 52 1.35 -20.47 11.01
C ARG A 52 2.30 -21.24 11.93
N GLY A 53 3.36 -20.61 12.44
CA GLY A 53 4.12 -21.09 13.58
C GLY A 53 4.58 -22.53 13.45
N ASP A 54 5.28 -22.87 12.36
CA ASP A 54 6.01 -24.13 12.29
C ASP A 54 7.27 -24.01 11.42
N LYS A 55 8.35 -24.64 11.88
CA LYS A 55 9.69 -24.57 11.29
C LYS A 55 9.80 -25.51 10.05
N PRO A 56 10.87 -25.40 9.25
CA PRO A 56 10.84 -25.09 7.82
C PRO A 56 10.81 -26.34 6.92
N ALA A 57 10.10 -26.29 5.80
CA ALA A 57 10.35 -27.20 4.69
C ALA A 57 11.25 -26.47 3.68
N ASP A 58 12.53 -26.81 3.72
CA ASP A 58 13.48 -26.61 2.63
C ASP A 58 12.87 -27.16 1.33
N THR A 59 12.70 -26.32 0.31
CA THR A 59 12.85 -26.65 -1.11
C THR A 59 12.79 -25.35 -1.90
N THR A 60 13.96 -24.94 -2.36
CA THR A 60 14.14 -24.01 -3.48
C THR A 60 13.57 -24.68 -4.73
N GLU A 61 12.66 -24.03 -5.45
CA GLU A 61 12.79 -23.71 -6.88
C GLU A 61 11.57 -22.93 -7.41
N PRO A 62 11.79 -21.93 -8.30
CA PRO A 62 10.74 -21.08 -8.83
C PRO A 62 9.98 -21.83 -9.93
N THR A 63 8.72 -22.20 -9.69
CA THR A 63 7.88 -22.73 -10.78
C THR A 63 7.31 -21.56 -11.55
N GLU A 64 7.85 -21.39 -12.76
CA GLU A 64 7.38 -20.52 -13.82
C GLU A 64 5.86 -20.55 -13.98
N GLU A 65 5.29 -19.37 -14.17
CA GLU A 65 3.92 -19.20 -14.67
C GLU A 65 3.77 -19.88 -16.03
N VAL A 66 2.92 -20.89 -16.12
CA VAL A 66 2.23 -21.22 -17.38
C VAL A 66 0.78 -21.56 -17.07
N THR A 67 -0.12 -20.60 -17.31
CA THR A 67 -1.52 -20.89 -17.59
C THR A 67 -1.60 -21.52 -18.99
N PRO A 68 -2.49 -22.51 -19.22
CA PRO A 68 -3.77 -22.13 -19.81
C PRO A 68 -4.99 -23.00 -19.42
N ALA A 69 -6.13 -22.29 -19.39
CA ALA A 69 -7.45 -22.64 -19.92
C ALA A 69 -8.19 -23.92 -19.48
N LEU A 70 -9.39 -23.68 -18.93
CA LEU A 70 -10.57 -24.55 -18.96
C LEU A 70 -10.76 -25.25 -20.31
N THR A 71 -11.14 -26.54 -20.30
CA THR A 71 -12.15 -27.11 -21.21
C THR A 71 -12.77 -28.37 -20.59
N ALA A 72 -14.10 -28.32 -20.48
CA ALA A 72 -15.15 -29.35 -20.39
C ALA A 72 -14.87 -30.70 -19.71
#